data_AF-A0A7Y8FU07-F1
#
_entry.id   AF-A0A7Y8FU07-F1
#
_cell.length_a   1.000
_cell.length_b   1.000
_cell.length_c   1.000
_cell.angle_alpha   90.00
_cell.angle_beta   90.00
_cell.angle_gamma   90.00
#
_symmetry.space_group_name_H-M   'P 1'
#
loop_
_entity.id
_entity.type
_entity.pdbx_description
1 polymer ?
#
loop_
_entity_poly.entity_id
_entity_poly.type
_entity_poly.pdbx_seq_one_letter_code
_entity_poly.pdbx_strand_id
1 'polypeptide(L)'
;PVAKPVAAETPAPVAKAAVVPPPRFALQLLRAGRCLLLVELPTGERFQTRDPAYMLLKDMLRAAGLPDSPQIVGDPVRWPLLVRGNMDQGPDAARDFVQGFVSARLEDEPCVCLWLIGLPAVRFAGEANAEAWYRELQVEGLGSVWALPGLELLMEEPQRKADVWQAMRRLMARWKSTDE
;
A
#
# COMPACT_ATOMS: atom_id res chain seq x y z
N PRO A 1 -15.28 -51.62 -48.30
CA PRO A 1 -15.01 -50.29 -48.91
C PRO A 1 -16.13 -49.28 -48.57
N VAL A 2 -15.92 -48.06 -48.06
CA VAL A 2 -14.79 -47.33 -47.49
C VAL A 2 -15.43 -46.39 -46.44
N ALA A 3 -14.76 -46.20 -45.30
CA ALA A 3 -15.19 -45.39 -44.17
C ALA A 3 -15.17 -43.87 -44.45
N LYS A 4 -16.10 -43.15 -43.81
CA LYS A 4 -16.12 -41.68 -43.69
C LYS A 4 -14.90 -41.18 -42.91
N PRO A 5 -14.36 -39.98 -43.20
CA PRO A 5 -13.67 -39.19 -42.20
C PRO A 5 -14.52 -37.99 -41.76
N VAL A 6 -14.66 -37.89 -40.44
CA VAL A 6 -15.21 -36.73 -39.72
C VAL A 6 -14.12 -35.67 -39.66
N ALA A 7 -14.48 -34.42 -40.00
CA ALA A 7 -13.58 -33.28 -39.93
C ALA A 7 -13.22 -32.96 -38.46
N ALA A 8 -11.94 -32.85 -38.17
CA ALA A 8 -11.42 -32.43 -36.88
C ALA A 8 -11.40 -30.89 -36.82
N GLU A 9 -12.10 -30.32 -35.84
CA GLU A 9 -11.95 -28.92 -35.45
C GLU A 9 -10.60 -28.72 -34.75
N THR A 10 -9.77 -27.86 -35.33
CA THR A 10 -8.52 -27.39 -34.72
C THR A 10 -8.85 -26.36 -33.64
N PRO A 11 -8.47 -26.56 -32.36
CA PRO A 11 -8.68 -25.55 -31.34
C PRO A 11 -7.78 -24.33 -31.60
N ALA A 12 -8.38 -23.14 -31.55
CA ALA A 12 -7.69 -21.87 -31.72
C ALA A 12 -6.59 -21.68 -30.64
N PRO A 13 -5.42 -21.11 -30.99
CA PRO A 13 -4.34 -20.92 -30.04
C PRO A 13 -4.74 -19.87 -28.99
N VAL A 14 -4.77 -20.29 -27.73
CA VAL A 14 -4.96 -19.39 -26.59
C VAL A 14 -3.77 -18.43 -26.54
N ALA A 15 -4.02 -17.14 -26.80
CA ALA A 15 -3.00 -16.11 -26.71
C ALA A 15 -2.42 -16.09 -25.29
N LYS A 16 -1.13 -16.42 -25.15
CA LYS A 16 -0.41 -16.30 -23.87
C LYS A 16 -0.46 -14.82 -23.45
N ALA A 17 -1.10 -14.55 -22.31
CA ALA A 17 -1.04 -13.25 -21.67
C ALA A 17 0.42 -12.82 -21.51
N ALA A 18 0.73 -11.57 -21.86
CA ALA A 18 2.08 -11.03 -21.72
C ALA A 18 2.51 -11.12 -20.26
N VAL A 19 3.66 -11.76 -20.01
CA VAL A 19 4.23 -11.88 -18.66
C VAL A 19 4.68 -10.50 -18.22
N VAL A 20 3.88 -9.83 -17.41
CA VAL A 20 4.25 -8.54 -16.80
C VAL A 20 5.37 -8.82 -15.79
N PRO A 21 6.51 -8.10 -15.84
CA PRO A 21 7.58 -8.31 -14.88
C PRO A 21 7.07 -8.07 -13.45
N PRO A 22 7.57 -8.83 -12.46
CA PRO A 22 7.15 -8.67 -11.08
C PRO A 22 7.46 -7.23 -10.62
N PRO A 23 6.51 -6.56 -9.94
CA PRO A 23 6.76 -5.24 -9.39
C PRO A 23 7.92 -5.31 -8.37
N ARG A 24 8.57 -4.18 -8.11
CA ARG A 24 9.63 -4.09 -7.11
C ARG A 24 9.33 -2.95 -6.17
N PHE A 25 9.22 -3.26 -4.89
CA PHE A 25 8.96 -2.27 -3.86
C PHE A 25 9.31 -2.81 -2.47
N ALA A 26 9.40 -1.90 -1.52
CA ALA A 26 9.45 -2.22 -0.10
C ALA A 26 8.47 -1.34 0.67
N LEU A 27 7.72 -1.94 1.60
CA LEU A 27 6.73 -1.27 2.43
C LEU A 27 6.97 -1.59 3.90
N GLN A 28 6.96 -0.57 4.77
CA GLN A 28 6.96 -0.74 6.21
C GLN A 28 5.60 -0.40 6.79
N LEU A 29 5.06 -1.30 7.63
CA LEU A 29 3.88 -1.01 8.43
C LEU A 29 4.28 -0.41 9.77
N LEU A 30 3.59 0.66 10.15
CA LEU A 30 3.78 1.39 11.39
C LEU A 30 2.43 1.61 12.09
N ARG A 31 2.45 1.75 13.42
CA ARG A 31 1.29 2.09 14.25
C ARG A 31 1.48 3.45 14.91
N ALA A 32 0.52 4.34 14.75
CA ALA A 32 0.47 5.63 15.46
C ALA A 32 -0.90 5.81 16.11
N GLY A 33 -1.01 5.46 17.40
CA GLY A 33 -2.28 5.48 18.11
C GLY A 33 -3.29 4.55 17.44
N ARG A 34 -4.41 5.11 16.96
CA ARG A 34 -5.49 4.36 16.31
C ARG A 34 -5.34 4.24 14.79
N CYS A 35 -4.26 4.75 14.21
CA CYS A 35 -3.99 4.67 12.78
C CYS A 35 -2.85 3.70 12.50
N LEU A 36 -2.97 2.99 11.39
CA LEU A 36 -1.85 2.27 10.77
C LEU A 36 -1.33 3.08 9.58
N LEU A 37 -0.05 2.92 9.29
CA LEU A 37 0.61 3.57 8.17
C LEU A 37 1.41 2.53 7.40
N LEU A 38 1.07 2.32 6.14
CA LEU A 38 1.83 1.51 5.20
C LEU A 38 2.66 2.45 4.33
N VAL A 39 3.97 2.47 4.57
CA VAL A 39 4.87 3.48 4.04
C VAL A 39 5.87 2.88 3.07
N GLU A 40 5.98 3.48 1.89
CA GLU A 40 7.00 3.16 0.90
C GLU A 40 8.41 3.46 1.41
N LEU A 41 9.31 2.49 1.18
CA LEU A 41 10.74 2.60 1.43
C LEU A 41 11.48 2.57 0.08
N PRO A 42 11.85 3.74 -0.51
CA PRO A 42 12.46 3.80 -1.84
C PRO A 42 13.78 3.01 -1.97
N THR A 43 14.60 3.01 -0.91
CA THR A 43 15.84 2.22 -0.83
C THR A 43 15.61 0.79 -0.32
N GLY A 44 14.40 0.52 0.16
CA GLY A 44 14.07 -0.67 0.93
C GLY A 44 14.66 -0.70 2.34
N GLU A 45 15.44 0.27 2.78
CA GLU A 45 15.97 0.28 4.15
C GLU A 45 14.92 0.74 5.15
N ARG A 46 15.00 0.25 6.39
CA ARG A 46 14.12 0.75 7.47
C ARG A 46 14.46 2.21 7.78
N PHE A 47 13.47 2.97 8.22
CA PHE A 47 13.69 4.34 8.68
C PHE A 47 14.74 4.41 9.78
N GLN A 48 15.67 5.37 9.63
CA GLN A 48 16.61 5.75 10.67
C GLN A 48 16.11 7.03 11.36
N THR A 49 16.44 7.24 12.63
CA THR A 49 15.94 8.39 13.41
C THR A 49 16.28 9.75 12.78
N ARG A 50 17.39 9.84 12.02
CA ARG A 50 17.85 11.07 11.35
C ARG A 50 17.43 11.16 9.88
N ASP A 51 16.66 10.18 9.39
CA ASP A 51 16.16 10.18 8.03
C ASP A 51 15.17 11.36 7.83
N PRO A 52 15.42 12.26 6.86
CA PRO A 52 14.53 13.37 6.55
C PRO A 52 13.08 12.95 6.25
N ALA A 53 12.88 11.84 5.55
CA ALA A 53 11.56 11.32 5.23
C ALA A 53 10.85 10.88 6.52
N TYR A 54 11.56 10.22 7.43
CA TYR A 54 11.02 9.84 8.73
C TYR A 54 10.68 11.05 9.59
N MET A 55 11.51 12.10 9.57
CA MET A 55 11.21 13.35 10.27
C MET A 55 9.95 14.03 9.73
N LEU A 56 9.77 14.06 8.40
CA LEU A 56 8.53 14.54 7.78
C LEU A 56 7.32 13.71 8.21
N LEU A 57 7.43 12.38 8.26
CA LEU A 57 6.35 11.52 8.74
C LEU A 57 5.96 11.87 10.19
N LYS A 58 6.94 12.06 11.08
CA LYS A 58 6.69 12.45 12.47
C LYS A 58 6.00 13.81 12.57
N ASP A 59 6.40 14.78 11.75
CA ASP A 59 5.74 16.09 11.71
C ASP A 59 4.30 15.99 11.20
N MET A 60 4.03 15.13 10.21
CA MET A 60 2.67 14.84 9.74
C MET A 60 1.80 14.20 10.84
N LEU A 61 2.35 13.25 11.59
CA LEU A 61 1.66 12.61 12.72
C LEU A 61 1.34 13.65 13.82
N ARG A 62 2.31 14.50 14.18
CA ARG A 62 2.12 15.58 15.14
C ARG A 62 1.01 16.54 14.69
N ALA A 63 1.02 16.94 13.41
CA ALA A 63 0.01 17.83 12.85
C ALA A 63 -1.40 17.18 12.87
N ALA A 64 -1.47 15.86 12.63
CA ALA A 64 -2.70 15.07 12.74
C ALA A 64 -3.20 14.88 14.19
N GLY A 65 -2.38 15.21 15.19
CA GLY A 65 -2.64 14.94 16.61
C GLY A 65 -2.53 13.46 16.97
N LEU A 66 -1.76 12.68 16.21
CA LEU A 66 -1.39 11.31 16.50
C LEU A 66 -0.06 11.26 17.25
N PRO A 67 0.28 10.16 17.94
CA PRO A 67 1.62 9.97 18.49
C PRO A 67 2.69 10.09 17.40
N ASP A 68 3.68 10.97 17.61
CA ASP A 68 4.76 11.24 16.64
C ASP A 68 5.96 10.29 16.78
N SER A 69 5.81 9.21 17.56
CA SER A 69 6.73 8.09 17.74
C SER A 69 6.08 6.78 17.27
N PRO A 70 5.82 6.62 15.96
CA PRO A 70 5.13 5.46 15.45
C PRO A 70 5.91 4.16 15.73
N GLN A 71 5.20 3.11 16.13
CA GLN A 71 5.79 1.80 16.44
C GLN A 71 5.95 0.99 15.15
N ILE A 72 7.10 0.33 15.00
CA ILE A 72 7.36 -0.57 13.86
C ILE A 72 6.56 -1.85 14.05
N VAL A 73 5.74 -2.21 13.05
CA VAL A 73 4.94 -3.43 13.05
C VAL A 73 5.57 -4.44 12.10
N GLY A 74 6.31 -5.39 12.67
CA GLY A 74 6.96 -6.47 11.92
C GLY A 74 8.04 -6.01 10.94
N ASP A 75 8.48 -6.94 10.09
CA ASP A 75 9.49 -6.68 9.07
C ASP A 75 8.91 -5.96 7.85
N PRO A 76 9.72 -5.16 7.12
CA PRO A 76 9.30 -4.60 5.85
C PRO A 76 8.89 -5.70 4.87
N VAL A 77 7.76 -5.50 4.21
CA VAL A 77 7.37 -6.27 3.03
C VAL A 77 8.30 -5.89 1.90
N ARG A 78 9.02 -6.87 1.32
CA ARG A 78 9.88 -6.67 0.16
C ARG A 78 9.37 -7.54 -0.97
N TRP A 79 9.02 -6.92 -2.09
CA TRP A 79 8.56 -7.63 -3.28
C TRP A 79 9.54 -7.40 -4.43
N PRO A 80 9.90 -8.44 -5.22
CA PRO A 80 9.51 -9.85 -5.08
C PRO A 80 10.09 -10.52 -3.83
N LEU A 81 9.38 -11.53 -3.33
CA LEU A 81 9.83 -12.40 -2.24
C LEU A 81 11.04 -13.23 -2.68
N LEU A 82 12.01 -13.37 -1.78
CA LEU A 82 13.16 -14.27 -1.93
C LEU A 82 12.76 -15.72 -1.60
N VAL A 83 11.92 -16.32 -2.44
CA VAL A 83 11.46 -17.70 -2.30
C VAL A 83 12.15 -18.62 -3.31
N ARG A 84 12.37 -19.87 -2.91
CA ARG A 84 12.81 -20.92 -3.85
C ARG A 84 11.60 -21.47 -4.59
N GLY A 85 11.65 -21.50 -5.92
CA GLY A 85 10.61 -22.10 -6.77
C GLY A 85 9.95 -21.11 -7.73
N ASN A 86 9.02 -21.61 -8.54
CA ASN A 86 8.32 -20.84 -9.56
C ASN A 86 6.95 -20.38 -9.03
N MET A 87 6.97 -19.46 -8.06
CA MET A 87 5.77 -18.80 -7.52
C MET A 87 5.40 -17.61 -8.41
N ASP A 88 4.10 -17.38 -8.64
CA ASP A 88 3.65 -16.15 -9.30
C ASP A 88 3.97 -14.95 -8.41
N GLN A 89 4.72 -14.00 -8.98
CA GLN A 89 5.09 -12.76 -8.31
C GLN A 89 4.60 -11.53 -9.09
N GLY A 90 3.59 -11.71 -9.93
CA GLY A 90 2.94 -10.65 -10.69
C GLY A 90 2.19 -9.63 -9.83
N PRO A 91 1.60 -8.60 -10.46
CA PRO A 91 0.90 -7.52 -9.75
C PRO A 91 -0.26 -7.98 -8.87
N ASP A 92 -1.05 -8.96 -9.32
CA ASP A 92 -2.19 -9.46 -8.55
C ASP A 92 -1.71 -10.22 -7.30
N ALA A 93 -0.69 -11.09 -7.43
CA ALA A 93 -0.07 -11.78 -6.30
C ALA A 93 0.54 -10.79 -5.29
N ALA A 94 1.13 -9.69 -5.76
CA ALA A 94 1.67 -8.64 -4.90
C ALA A 94 0.56 -7.93 -4.11
N ARG A 95 -0.59 -7.65 -4.74
CA ARG A 95 -1.76 -7.08 -4.06
C ARG A 95 -2.29 -8.03 -3.00
N ASP A 96 -2.55 -9.28 -3.37
CA ASP A 96 -3.10 -10.28 -2.46
C ASP A 96 -2.20 -10.47 -1.24
N PHE A 97 -0.88 -10.50 -1.44
CA PHE A 97 0.10 -10.57 -0.36
C PHE A 97 0.04 -9.33 0.55
N VAL A 98 0.07 -8.12 -0.01
CA VAL A 98 0.08 -6.87 0.77
C VAL A 98 -1.24 -6.70 1.54
N GLN A 99 -2.38 -6.93 0.89
CA GLN A 99 -3.69 -6.84 1.56
C GLN A 99 -3.82 -7.89 2.66
N GLY A 100 -3.42 -9.14 2.41
CA GLY A 100 -3.43 -10.18 3.45
C GLY A 100 -2.52 -9.85 4.64
N PHE A 101 -1.32 -9.31 4.38
CA PHE A 101 -0.39 -8.87 5.41
C PHE A 101 -0.98 -7.74 6.29
N VAL A 102 -1.65 -6.76 5.68
CA VAL A 102 -2.26 -5.64 6.42
C VAL A 102 -3.53 -6.07 7.14
N SER A 103 -4.39 -6.87 6.50
CA SER A 103 -5.64 -7.40 7.07
C SER A 103 -5.36 -8.14 8.38
N ALA A 104 -4.38 -9.04 8.39
CA ALA A 104 -3.98 -9.76 9.60
C ALA A 104 -3.60 -8.83 10.77
N ARG A 105 -3.06 -7.63 10.49
CA ARG A 105 -2.70 -6.64 11.53
C ARG A 105 -3.86 -5.77 11.97
N LEU A 106 -4.84 -5.57 11.10
CA LEU A 106 -6.07 -4.88 11.44
C LEU A 106 -6.94 -5.74 12.37
N GLU A 107 -6.86 -7.07 12.25
CA GLU A 107 -7.54 -8.02 13.14
C GLU A 107 -6.96 -8.02 14.56
N ASP A 108 -5.64 -7.83 14.70
CA ASP A 108 -4.95 -7.81 16.00
C ASP A 108 -5.34 -6.59 16.87
N GLU A 109 -5.44 -5.41 16.28
CA GLU A 109 -5.73 -4.16 17.02
C GLU A 109 -6.59 -3.18 16.19
N PRO A 110 -7.74 -2.70 16.72
CA PRO A 110 -8.65 -1.82 15.99
C PRO A 110 -7.96 -0.61 15.39
N CYS A 111 -8.25 -0.32 14.12
CA CYS A 111 -7.69 0.80 13.38
C CYS A 111 -8.82 1.64 12.79
N VAL A 112 -8.77 2.96 12.98
CA VAL A 112 -9.80 3.87 12.42
C VAL A 112 -9.51 4.30 10.99
N CYS A 113 -8.25 4.24 10.57
CA CYS A 113 -7.81 4.64 9.24
C CYS A 113 -6.40 4.12 8.95
N LEU A 114 -6.22 3.52 7.78
CA LEU A 114 -4.92 3.11 7.24
C LEU A 114 -4.39 4.19 6.28
N TRP A 115 -3.22 4.74 6.55
CA TRP A 115 -2.55 5.67 5.64
C TRP A 115 -1.71 4.87 4.65
N LEU A 116 -1.95 5.06 3.35
CA LEU A 116 -1.19 4.46 2.26
C LEU A 116 -0.25 5.52 1.70
N ILE A 117 1.02 5.46 2.09
CA ILE A 117 2.01 6.48 1.76
C ILE A 117 2.97 5.94 0.71
N GLY A 118 2.90 6.51 -0.49
CA GLY A 118 3.70 6.04 -1.63
C GLY A 118 2.88 5.21 -2.63
N LEU A 119 3.29 5.26 -3.90
CA LEU A 119 2.53 4.64 -4.99
C LEU A 119 2.36 3.12 -4.82
N PRO A 120 3.37 2.34 -4.37
CA PRO A 120 3.19 0.91 -4.13
C PRO A 120 2.17 0.63 -3.03
N ALA A 121 2.13 1.42 -1.94
CA ALA A 121 1.13 1.24 -0.89
C ALA A 121 -0.28 1.51 -1.43
N VAL A 122 -0.46 2.61 -2.16
CA VAL A 122 -1.74 2.97 -2.80
C VAL A 122 -2.20 1.93 -3.82
N ARG A 123 -1.26 1.38 -4.60
CA ARG A 123 -1.56 0.40 -5.65
C ARG A 123 -1.87 -0.98 -5.12
N PHE A 124 -1.04 -1.50 -4.22
CA PHE A 124 -1.10 -2.90 -3.79
C PHE A 124 -1.91 -3.13 -2.52
N ALA A 125 -2.12 -2.11 -1.68
CA ALA A 125 -3.11 -2.20 -0.61
C ALA A 125 -4.44 -1.55 -1.01
N GLY A 126 -4.38 -0.39 -1.67
CA GLY A 126 -5.55 0.47 -1.93
C GLY A 126 -6.24 0.27 -3.27
N GLU A 127 -5.75 -0.62 -4.14
CA GLU A 127 -6.28 -0.88 -5.48
C GLU A 127 -6.45 0.38 -6.36
N ALA A 128 -5.61 1.37 -6.11
CA ALA A 128 -5.71 2.69 -6.73
C ALA A 128 -4.39 3.10 -7.38
N ASN A 129 -4.35 4.34 -7.87
CA ASN A 129 -3.18 4.93 -8.50
C ASN A 129 -2.95 6.36 -7.98
N ALA A 130 -2.00 7.08 -8.58
CA ALA A 130 -1.65 8.45 -8.17
C ALA A 130 -2.83 9.45 -8.23
N GLU A 131 -3.85 9.21 -9.06
CA GLU A 131 -5.04 10.06 -9.11
C GLU A 131 -5.83 9.99 -7.80
N ALA A 132 -5.68 8.92 -7.02
CA ALA A 132 -6.35 8.76 -5.73
C ALA A 132 -5.68 9.51 -4.58
N TRP A 133 -4.51 10.13 -4.80
CA TRP A 133 -3.86 10.90 -3.75
C TRP A 133 -4.79 11.93 -3.12
N TYR A 134 -4.61 12.10 -1.82
CA TYR A 134 -5.38 13.00 -0.94
C TYR A 134 -6.85 12.61 -0.75
N ARG A 135 -7.29 11.48 -1.34
CA ARG A 135 -8.64 10.94 -1.17
C ARG A 135 -8.65 9.79 -0.15
N GLU A 136 -9.76 9.70 0.55
CA GLU A 136 -10.10 8.52 1.33
C GLU A 136 -10.85 7.53 0.42
N LEU A 137 -10.50 6.26 0.53
CA LEU A 137 -11.10 5.16 -0.21
C LEU A 137 -11.64 4.12 0.79
N GLN A 138 -12.65 3.38 0.37
CA GLN A 138 -13.08 2.17 1.07
C GLN A 138 -12.50 0.97 0.33
N VAL A 139 -11.76 0.12 1.03
CA VAL A 139 -11.15 -1.08 0.48
C VAL A 139 -11.68 -2.28 1.24
N GLU A 140 -12.13 -3.29 0.51
CA GLU A 140 -12.64 -4.52 1.10
C GLU A 140 -11.54 -5.20 1.95
N GLY A 141 -11.90 -5.65 3.15
CA GLY A 141 -10.96 -6.23 4.12
C GLY A 141 -10.06 -5.23 4.86
N LEU A 142 -9.80 -4.04 4.31
CA LEU A 142 -8.93 -3.02 4.96
C LEU A 142 -9.71 -1.82 5.55
N GLY A 143 -10.96 -1.63 5.14
CA GLY A 143 -11.81 -0.52 5.59
C GLY A 143 -11.39 0.82 5.00
N SER A 144 -11.35 1.85 5.85
CA SER A 144 -11.04 3.23 5.48
C SER A 144 -9.54 3.42 5.25
N VAL A 145 -9.14 3.72 4.02
CA VAL A 145 -7.74 4.00 3.66
C VAL A 145 -7.58 5.42 3.14
N TRP A 146 -6.48 6.09 3.49
CA TRP A 146 -6.15 7.42 3.00
C TRP A 146 -4.90 7.37 2.11
N ALA A 147 -5.06 7.69 0.83
CA ALA A 147 -4.00 7.61 -0.16
C ALA A 147 -3.14 8.89 -0.17
N LEU A 148 -1.83 8.73 -0.12
CA LEU A 148 -0.85 9.81 -0.06
C LEU A 148 0.31 9.58 -1.04
N PRO A 149 0.92 10.65 -1.58
CA PRO A 149 2.21 10.55 -2.25
C PRO A 149 3.29 10.00 -1.31
N GLY A 150 4.38 9.48 -1.88
CA GLY A 150 5.54 9.04 -1.10
C GLY A 150 6.21 10.20 -0.37
N LEU A 151 6.89 9.91 0.74
CA LEU A 151 7.53 10.95 1.56
C LEU A 151 8.63 11.70 0.79
N GLU A 152 9.41 10.98 -0.02
CA GLU A 152 10.44 11.59 -0.88
C GLU A 152 9.80 12.58 -1.87
N LEU A 153 8.72 12.18 -2.54
CA LEU A 153 7.99 13.05 -3.46
C LEU A 153 7.42 14.30 -2.75
N LEU A 154 6.95 14.16 -1.52
CA LEU A 154 6.51 15.32 -0.72
C LEU A 154 7.66 16.24 -0.31
N MET A 155 8.88 15.73 -0.23
CA MET A 155 10.08 16.53 0.01
C MET A 155 10.54 17.25 -1.25
N GLU A 156 10.58 16.54 -2.39
CA GLU A 156 10.97 17.08 -3.70
C GLU A 156 9.97 18.11 -4.23
N GLU A 157 8.67 17.94 -3.93
CA GLU A 157 7.58 18.82 -4.35
C GLU A 157 6.83 19.43 -3.15
N PRO A 158 7.42 20.40 -2.43
CA PRO A 158 6.83 20.98 -1.22
C PRO A 158 5.43 21.57 -1.41
N GLN A 159 5.08 22.02 -2.62
CA GLN A 159 3.73 22.51 -2.93
C GLN A 159 2.63 21.49 -2.61
N ARG A 160 2.92 20.19 -2.71
CA ARG A 160 1.97 19.11 -2.41
C ARG A 160 1.58 19.04 -0.94
N LYS A 161 2.40 19.60 -0.04
CA LYS A 161 2.11 19.60 1.40
C LYS A 161 0.83 20.36 1.73
N ALA A 162 0.48 21.38 0.93
CA ALA A 162 -0.79 22.09 1.07
C ALA A 162 -1.99 21.17 0.82
N ASP A 163 -1.94 20.35 -0.24
CA ASP A 163 -3.00 19.38 -0.56
C ASP A 163 -3.11 18.29 0.50
N VAL A 164 -1.97 17.77 0.96
CA VAL A 164 -1.90 16.81 2.09
C VAL A 164 -2.57 17.42 3.32
N TRP A 165 -2.21 18.65 3.69
CA TRP A 165 -2.77 19.32 4.85
C TRP A 165 -4.27 19.56 4.74
N GLN A 166 -4.75 20.03 3.58
CA GLN A 166 -6.18 20.22 3.35
C GLN A 166 -6.95 18.90 3.46
N ALA A 167 -6.43 17.81 2.89
CA ALA A 167 -7.04 16.49 3.02
C ALA A 167 -7.00 15.99 4.46
N MET A 168 -5.85 16.10 5.14
CA MET A 168 -5.65 15.69 6.52
C MET A 168 -6.70 16.33 7.44
N ARG A 169 -6.91 17.64 7.32
CA ARG A 169 -7.87 18.39 8.15
C ARG A 169 -9.30 17.84 8.08
N ARG A 170 -9.72 17.28 6.93
CA ARG A 170 -11.04 16.67 6.77
C ARG A 170 -11.16 15.34 7.51
N LEU A 171 -10.05 14.63 7.69
CA LEU A 171 -10.00 13.30 8.29
C LEU A 171 -9.66 13.32 9.79
N MET A 172 -8.94 14.34 10.26
CA MET A 172 -8.47 14.45 11.65
C MET A 172 -9.57 14.26 12.70
N ALA A 173 -10.80 14.72 12.44
CA ALA A 173 -11.91 14.59 13.38
C ALA A 173 -12.17 13.13 13.78
N ARG A 174 -11.98 12.19 12.84
CA ARG A 174 -12.18 10.75 13.07
C ARG A 174 -11.03 10.10 13.83
N TRP A 175 -9.81 10.62 13.69
CA TRP A 175 -8.64 10.08 14.37
C TRP A 175 -8.53 10.56 15.82
N LYS A 176 -9.00 11.78 16.09
CA LYS A 176 -8.97 12.43 17.40
C LYS A 176 -10.17 12.11 18.29
N SER A 177 -11.23 11.52 17.75
CA SER A 177 -12.44 11.20 18.52
C SER A 177 -12.12 10.13 19.56
N THR A 178 -11.84 10.58 20.77
CA THR A 178 -12.08 9.83 22.00
C THR A 178 -13.59 9.91 22.20
N ASP A 179 -14.32 8.86 21.87
CA ASP A 179 -15.57 8.68 22.61
C ASP A 179 -15.15 8.25 24.02
N GLU A 180 -15.30 9.24 24.90
CA GLU A 180 -15.65 9.20 26.32
C GLU A 180 -15.74 7.81 27.00
#